data_AF-A0A941LDV0-F1
#
_entry.id   AF-A0A941LDV0-F1
#
_cell.length_a   1.000
_cell.length_b   1.000
_cell.length_c   1.000
_cell.angle_alpha   90.00
_cell.angle_beta   90.00
_cell.angle_gamma   90.00
#
_symmetry.space_group_name_H-M   'P 1'
#
loop_
_entity.id
_entity.type
_entity.pdbx_description
1 polymer ?
#
loop_
_entity_poly.entity_id
_entity_poly.type
_entity_poly.pdbx_seq_one_letter_code
_entity_poly.pdbx_strand_id
1 'polypeptide(L)'
;DTYLPDVAGTLNNLGNLSRDRHDVAAAQAAYDEALHIYRRLAGANPDTYLPNLAMTAVNLSIFYLKSLPDQDKSLAHAGESLAAAWPFADVLPATQEYVRTALQVVEAWGIDAKAFLEETLKTT
;
A
#
# COMPACT_ATOMS: atom_id res chain seq x y z
N ASP A 1 -14.39 11.10 13.25
CA ASP A 1 -13.20 10.94 12.39
C ASP A 1 -11.87 11.09 13.12
N THR A 2 -11.77 11.82 14.25
CA THR A 2 -10.51 12.06 14.98
C THR A 2 -9.68 10.81 15.31
N TYR A 3 -10.31 9.68 15.63
CA TYR A 3 -9.61 8.43 15.99
C TYR A 3 -9.39 7.47 14.82
N LEU A 4 -9.96 7.76 13.64
CA LEU A 4 -9.84 6.87 12.48
C LEU A 4 -8.38 6.65 12.04
N PRO A 5 -7.47 7.65 12.06
CA PRO A 5 -6.07 7.42 11.74
C PRO A 5 -5.41 6.39 12.67
N ASP A 6 -5.71 6.45 13.97
CA ASP A 6 -5.15 5.52 14.96
C ASP A 6 -5.72 4.11 14.82
N VAL A 7 -7.03 4.01 14.52
CA VAL A 7 -7.68 2.72 14.22
C VAL A 7 -7.05 2.08 12.99
N ALA A 8 -6.88 2.83 11.89
CA ALA A 8 -6.28 2.33 10.67
C ALA A 8 -4.82 1.90 10.86
N GLY A 9 -4.04 2.68 11.62
CA GLY A 9 -2.67 2.31 11.97
C GLY A 9 -2.61 1.02 12.79
N THR A 10 -3.53 0.85 13.74
CA THR A 10 -3.64 -0.36 14.56
C THR A 10 -4.02 -1.58 13.71
N LEU A 11 -4.99 -1.42 12.80
CA LEU A 11 -5.41 -2.48 11.87
C LEU A 11 -4.28 -2.89 10.92
N ASN A 12 -3.52 -1.94 10.38
CA ASN A 12 -2.35 -2.27 9.55
C ASN A 12 -1.31 -3.09 10.33
N ASN A 13 -1.07 -2.73 11.60
CA ASN A 13 -0.17 -3.50 12.47
C ASN A 13 -0.73 -4.89 12.80
N LEU A 14 -2.03 -5.01 12.99
CA LEU A 14 -2.71 -6.29 13.17
C LEU A 14 -2.60 -7.16 11.90
N GLY A 15 -2.68 -6.56 10.71
CA GLY A 15 -2.45 -7.22 9.43
C GLY A 15 -1.05 -7.83 9.36
N ASN A 16 -0.02 -7.05 9.71
CA ASN A 16 1.37 -7.52 9.79
C ASN A 16 1.52 -8.69 10.77
N LEU A 17 0.99 -8.55 11.99
CA LEU A 17 1.08 -9.59 13.02
C LEU A 17 0.36 -10.87 12.60
N SER A 18 -0.82 -10.75 11.99
CA SER A 18 -1.60 -11.90 11.53
C SER A 18 -0.92 -12.63 10.38
N ARG A 19 -0.31 -11.87 9.45
CA ARG A 19 0.52 -12.42 8.36
C ARG A 19 1.69 -13.22 8.93
N ASP A 20 2.40 -12.67 9.91
CA ASP A 20 3.57 -13.32 10.53
C ASP A 20 3.18 -14.57 11.34
N ARG A 21 1.92 -14.65 11.78
CA ARG A 21 1.31 -15.86 12.38
C ARG A 21 0.70 -16.82 11.37
N HIS A 22 0.81 -16.53 10.07
CA HIS A 22 0.21 -17.28 8.97
C HIS A 22 -1.34 -17.34 9.00
N ASP A 23 -1.99 -16.39 9.69
CA ASP A 23 -3.45 -16.22 9.63
C ASP A 23 -3.80 -15.29 8.45
N VAL A 24 -3.85 -15.90 7.26
CA VAL A 24 -4.03 -15.21 5.98
C VAL A 24 -5.35 -14.44 5.94
N ALA A 25 -6.44 -15.02 6.46
CA ALA A 25 -7.76 -14.40 6.43
C ALA A 25 -7.83 -13.17 7.35
N ALA A 26 -7.31 -13.26 8.57
CA ALA A 26 -7.27 -12.13 9.49
C ALA A 26 -6.34 -11.01 8.98
N ALA A 27 -5.20 -11.38 8.38
CA ALA A 27 -4.27 -10.42 7.79
C ALA A 27 -4.94 -9.61 6.68
N GLN A 28 -5.59 -10.29 5.73
CA GLN A 28 -6.28 -9.64 4.62
C GLN A 28 -7.36 -8.69 5.12
N ALA A 29 -8.24 -9.16 6.02
CA ALA A 29 -9.33 -8.34 6.55
C ALA A 29 -8.83 -7.07 7.25
N ALA A 30 -7.78 -7.18 8.06
CA ALA A 30 -7.21 -6.05 8.79
C ALA A 30 -6.58 -5.01 7.84
N TYR A 31 -5.83 -5.47 6.83
CA TYR A 31 -5.27 -4.55 5.84
C TYR A 31 -6.34 -3.88 4.98
N ASP A 32 -7.36 -4.62 4.52
CA ASP A 32 -8.44 -4.08 3.69
C ASP A 32 -9.22 -2.98 4.44
N GLU A 33 -9.50 -3.18 5.74
CA GLU A 33 -10.16 -2.17 6.57
C GLU A 33 -9.27 -0.95 6.81
N ALA A 34 -7.98 -1.15 7.12
CA ALA A 34 -7.02 -0.05 7.26
C ALA A 34 -6.94 0.80 5.98
N LEU A 35 -6.84 0.14 4.82
CA LEU A 35 -6.76 0.81 3.53
C LEU A 35 -8.05 1.56 3.20
N HIS A 36 -9.22 0.97 3.50
CA HIS A 36 -10.50 1.65 3.33
C HIS A 36 -10.58 2.95 4.14
N ILE A 37 -10.14 2.93 5.40
CA ILE A 37 -10.12 4.12 6.25
C ILE A 37 -9.15 5.17 5.70
N TYR A 38 -7.92 4.79 5.34
CA TYR A 38 -6.95 5.73 4.81
C TYR A 38 -7.34 6.32 3.45
N ARG A 39 -8.04 5.57 2.58
CA ARG A 39 -8.65 6.12 1.35
C ARG A 39 -9.64 7.23 1.65
N ARG A 40 -10.54 7.02 2.62
CA ARG A 40 -11.52 8.06 3.02
C ARG A 40 -10.83 9.29 3.60
N LEU A 41 -9.84 9.10 4.46
CA LEU A 41 -9.09 10.19 5.07
C LEU A 41 -8.26 10.97 4.04
N ALA A 42 -7.58 10.28 3.12
CA ALA A 42 -6.83 10.89 2.03
C ALA A 42 -7.73 11.67 1.07
N GLY A 43 -8.96 11.20 0.82
CA GLY A 43 -9.94 11.96 0.04
C GLY A 43 -10.33 13.31 0.67
N ALA A 44 -10.24 13.44 1.99
CA ALA A 44 -10.53 14.68 2.71
C ALA A 44 -9.28 15.56 2.93
N ASN A 45 -8.12 14.94 3.17
CA ASN A 45 -6.86 15.65 3.41
C ASN A 45 -5.67 14.83 2.84
N PRO A 46 -5.42 14.94 1.52
CA PRO A 46 -4.44 14.11 0.83
C PRO A 46 -3.01 14.27 1.40
N ASP A 47 -2.57 15.50 1.61
CA ASP A 47 -1.21 15.82 2.09
C ASP A 47 -0.88 15.16 3.43
N THR A 48 -1.89 14.93 4.27
CA THR A 48 -1.72 14.32 5.58
C THR A 48 -1.74 12.79 5.51
N TYR A 49 -2.59 12.20 4.67
CA TYR A 49 -2.91 10.77 4.77
C TYR A 49 -2.48 9.90 3.58
N LEU A 50 -2.07 10.49 2.45
CA LEU A 50 -1.51 9.73 1.33
C LEU A 50 -0.26 8.91 1.71
N PRO A 51 0.68 9.39 2.55
CA PRO A 51 1.79 8.56 3.00
C PRO A 51 1.37 7.30 3.75
N ASN A 52 0.32 7.38 4.58
CA ASN A 52 -0.21 6.22 5.32
C ASN A 52 -0.99 5.27 4.40
N LEU A 53 -1.72 5.81 3.43
CA LEU A 53 -2.36 5.03 2.38
C LEU A 53 -1.30 4.24 1.59
N ALA A 54 -0.23 4.91 1.15
CA ALA A 54 0.86 4.27 0.41
C ALA A 54 1.51 3.14 1.21
N MET A 55 1.83 3.36 2.49
CA MET A 55 2.38 2.33 3.37
C MET A 55 1.44 1.11 3.48
N THR A 56 0.13 1.34 3.64
CA THR A 56 -0.84 0.24 3.78
C THR A 56 -0.99 -0.52 2.46
N ALA A 57 -1.02 0.20 1.34
CA ALA A 57 -1.10 -0.38 0.00
C ALA A 57 0.15 -1.22 -0.34
N VAL A 58 1.37 -0.76 -0.01
CA VAL A 58 2.57 -1.57 -0.25
C VAL A 58 2.59 -2.84 0.61
N ASN A 59 2.06 -2.79 1.84
CA ASN A 59 1.91 -3.98 2.68
C ASN A 59 0.94 -5.00 2.05
N LEU A 60 -0.19 -4.55 1.50
CA LEU A 60 -1.12 -5.41 0.76
C LEU A 60 -0.50 -5.97 -0.51
N SER A 61 0.27 -5.16 -1.25
CA SER A 61 0.99 -5.61 -2.43
C SER A 61 1.94 -6.77 -2.12
N ILE A 62 2.73 -6.63 -1.04
CA ILE A 62 3.61 -7.70 -0.54
C ILE A 62 2.82 -8.91 -0.04
N PHE A 63 1.70 -8.70 0.65
CA PHE A 63 0.84 -9.78 1.14
C PHE A 63 0.33 -10.63 -0.03
N TYR A 64 -0.17 -10.01 -1.09
CA TYR A 64 -0.61 -10.70 -2.31
C TYR A 64 0.54 -11.23 -3.17
N LEU A 65 1.79 -10.86 -2.91
CA LEU A 65 2.96 -11.52 -3.52
C LEU A 65 3.35 -12.80 -2.77
N LYS A 66 3.33 -12.77 -1.43
CA LYS A 66 4.00 -13.79 -0.60
C LYS A 66 3.05 -14.72 0.16
N SER A 67 1.95 -14.19 0.67
CA SER A 67 1.08 -14.90 1.61
C SER A 67 -0.20 -15.42 0.96
N LEU A 68 -0.71 -14.69 -0.03
CA LEU A 68 -1.85 -15.11 -0.85
C LEU A 68 -1.59 -14.71 -2.31
N PRO A 69 -0.73 -15.45 -3.05
CA PRO A 69 -0.32 -15.10 -4.41
C PRO A 69 -1.50 -14.78 -5.34
N ASP A 70 -1.61 -13.51 -5.71
CA ASP A 70 -2.63 -12.96 -6.61
C ASP A 70 -2.00 -11.75 -7.34
N GLN A 71 -1.55 -11.97 -8.57
CA GLN A 71 -0.77 -10.99 -9.33
C GLN A 71 -1.56 -9.70 -9.55
N ASP A 72 -2.82 -9.80 -9.96
CA ASP A 72 -3.65 -8.64 -10.29
C ASP A 72 -3.85 -7.75 -9.06
N LYS A 73 -4.16 -8.34 -7.90
CA LYS A 73 -4.31 -7.56 -6.67
C LYS A 73 -2.98 -6.99 -6.18
N SER A 74 -1.91 -7.78 -6.26
CA SER A 74 -0.58 -7.33 -5.86
C SER A 74 -0.13 -6.11 -6.66
N LEU A 75 -0.32 -6.14 -7.99
CA LEU A 75 -0.01 -5.03 -8.89
C LEU A 75 -0.95 -3.84 -8.68
N ALA A 76 -2.25 -4.08 -8.47
CA ALA A 76 -3.20 -3.00 -8.18
C ALA A 76 -2.80 -2.19 -6.94
N HIS A 77 -2.42 -2.88 -5.85
CA HIS A 77 -1.95 -2.21 -4.63
C HIS A 77 -0.55 -1.61 -4.77
N ALA A 78 0.33 -2.19 -5.60
CA ALA A 78 1.61 -1.55 -5.93
C ALA A 78 1.37 -0.21 -6.65
N GLY A 79 0.50 -0.18 -7.65
CA GLY A 79 0.12 1.04 -8.37
C GLY A 79 -0.48 2.10 -7.44
N GLU A 80 -1.42 1.71 -6.58
CA GLU A 80 -2.01 2.63 -5.59
C GLU A 80 -0.96 3.19 -4.62
N SER A 81 -0.02 2.34 -4.15
CA SER A 81 1.09 2.81 -3.32
C SER A 81 1.98 3.80 -4.05
N LEU A 82 2.29 3.56 -5.33
CA LEU A 82 3.11 4.45 -6.14
C LEU A 82 2.41 5.80 -6.32
N ALA A 83 1.16 5.78 -6.76
CA ALA A 83 0.33 6.98 -6.93
C ALA A 83 0.26 7.83 -5.66
N ALA A 84 0.05 7.21 -4.50
CA ALA A 84 -0.06 7.93 -3.23
C ALA A 84 1.30 8.42 -2.68
N ALA A 85 2.39 7.68 -2.91
CA ALA A 85 3.72 8.06 -2.43
C ALA A 85 4.44 9.07 -3.33
N TRP A 86 4.14 9.08 -4.62
CA TRP A 86 4.88 9.84 -5.64
C TRP A 86 5.00 11.34 -5.34
N PRO A 87 3.93 12.05 -4.92
CA PRO A 87 4.01 13.49 -4.65
C PRO A 87 5.00 13.86 -3.53
N PHE A 88 5.39 12.90 -2.68
CA PHE A 88 6.23 13.12 -1.52
C PHE A 88 7.60 12.46 -1.64
N ALA A 89 7.90 11.74 -2.73
CA ALA A 89 9.09 10.90 -2.87
C ALA A 89 10.42 11.65 -2.65
N ASP A 90 10.46 12.93 -2.99
CA ASP A 90 11.65 13.79 -2.82
C ASP A 90 11.71 14.52 -1.47
N VAL A 91 10.62 14.51 -0.70
CA VAL A 91 10.47 15.28 0.54
C VAL A 91 10.45 14.38 1.77
N LEU A 92 9.81 13.21 1.68
CA LEU A 92 9.65 12.27 2.78
C LEU A 92 10.44 10.99 2.48
N PRO A 93 11.52 10.68 3.22
CA PRO A 93 12.31 9.48 3.00
C PRO A 93 11.50 8.17 3.08
N ALA A 94 10.46 8.13 3.91
CA ALA A 94 9.59 6.97 4.03
C ALA A 94 8.84 6.66 2.72
N THR A 95 8.37 7.67 2.00
CA THR A 95 7.64 7.45 0.73
C THR A 95 8.57 7.01 -0.39
N GLN A 96 9.84 7.40 -0.34
CA GLN A 96 10.86 6.86 -1.26
C GLN A 96 11.03 5.33 -1.07
N GLU A 97 11.00 4.85 0.18
CA GLU A 97 11.04 3.41 0.47
C GLU A 97 9.81 2.69 -0.08
N TYR A 98 8.62 3.28 0.08
CA TYR A 98 7.38 2.69 -0.44
C TYR A 98 7.40 2.59 -1.96
N VAL A 99 7.88 3.64 -2.66
CA VAL A 99 8.05 3.61 -4.11
C VAL A 99 9.01 2.49 -4.51
N ARG A 100 10.20 2.43 -3.90
CA ARG A 100 11.18 1.38 -4.20
C ARG A 100 10.61 -0.02 -4.00
N THR A 101 9.94 -0.23 -2.86
CA THR A 101 9.38 -1.53 -2.49
C THR A 101 8.26 -1.95 -3.44
N ALA A 102 7.37 -1.03 -3.83
CA ALA A 102 6.31 -1.31 -4.79
C ALA A 102 6.90 -1.72 -6.16
N LEU A 103 7.94 -1.03 -6.65
CA LEU A 103 8.61 -1.40 -7.90
C LEU A 103 9.29 -2.77 -7.81
N GLN A 104 9.90 -3.11 -6.68
CA GLN A 104 10.47 -4.45 -6.46
C GLN A 104 9.40 -5.55 -6.49
N VAL A 105 8.20 -5.28 -5.97
CA VAL A 105 7.07 -6.23 -6.06
C VAL A 105 6.63 -6.40 -7.52
N VAL A 106 6.55 -5.31 -8.27
CA VAL A 106 6.23 -5.33 -9.71
C VAL A 106 7.26 -6.18 -10.48
N GLU A 107 8.55 -5.98 -10.23
CA GLU A 107 9.64 -6.77 -10.81
C GLU A 107 9.57 -8.25 -10.41
N ALA A 108 9.20 -8.56 -9.16
CA ALA A 108 9.05 -9.92 -8.68
C ALA A 108 7.95 -10.69 -9.42
N TRP A 109 6.97 -9.98 -9.98
CA TRP A 109 5.94 -10.52 -10.87
C TRP A 109 6.38 -10.61 -12.34
N GLY A 110 7.62 -10.23 -12.67
CA GLY A 110 8.16 -10.25 -14.03
C GLY A 110 7.68 -9.08 -14.90
N ILE A 111 7.14 -8.02 -14.29
CA ILE A 111 6.66 -6.83 -14.99
C ILE A 111 7.76 -5.76 -15.03
N ASP A 112 7.84 -5.02 -16.14
CA ASP A 112 8.75 -3.87 -16.25
C ASP A 112 8.31 -2.76 -15.30
N ALA A 113 9.06 -2.56 -14.21
CA ALA A 113 8.74 -1.57 -13.18
C ALA A 113 8.74 -0.14 -13.70
N LYS A 114 9.60 0.21 -14.66
CA LYS A 114 9.65 1.56 -15.22
C LYS A 114 8.40 1.82 -16.05
N ALA A 115 8.05 0.91 -16.94
CA ALA A 115 6.84 1.03 -17.76
C ALA A 115 5.57 1.05 -16.89
N PHE A 116 5.53 0.21 -15.86
CA PHE A 116 4.44 0.18 -14.89
C PHE A 116 4.27 1.50 -14.14
N LEU A 117 5.39 2.08 -13.66
CA LEU A 117 5.39 3.38 -13.00
C LEU A 117 4.89 4.48 -13.94
N GLU A 118 5.42 4.55 -15.16
CA GLU A 118 5.01 5.54 -16.17
C GLU A 118 3.51 5.45 -16.47
N GLU A 119 2.94 4.24 -16.55
CA GLU A 119 1.52 4.04 -16.77
C GLU A 119 0.67 4.44 -15.54
N THR A 120 1.13 4.08 -14.34
CA THR A 120 0.47 4.43 -13.08
C THR A 120 0.35 5.95 -12.93
N LEU A 121 1.42 6.69 -13.24
CA LEU A 121 1.43 8.14 -13.10
C LEU A 121 0.67 8.90 -14.20
N LYS A 122 0.35 8.25 -15.33
CA LYS A 122 -0.52 8.84 -16.38
C LYS A 122 -2.00 8.74 -16.02
N THR A 123 -2.37 7.76 -15.21
CA THR A 123 -3.76 7.40 -14.91
C THR A 123 -4.25 7.93 -13.56
N THR A 124 -3.37 8.59 -12.80
CA THR A 124 -3.63 9.21 -11.49
C THR A 124 -3.65 10.73 -11.63
#